data_AF-A0A0C9ZJM1-F1
#
_entry.id   AF-A0A0C9ZJM1-F1
#
_cell.length_a   1.000
_cell.length_b   1.000
_cell.length_c   1.000
_cell.angle_alpha   90.00
_cell.angle_beta   90.00
_cell.angle_gamma   90.00
#
_symmetry.space_group_name_H-M   'P 1'
#
loop_
_entity.id
_entity.type
_entity.pdbx_description
1 polymer ?
#
loop_
_entity_poly.entity_id
_entity_poly.type
_entity_poly.pdbx_seq_one_letter_code
_entity_poly.pdbx_strand_id
1 'polypeptide(L)'
;ERHTYERKRQLKDALASGKQLPTELRKDVKALGKDLAFDEAQQEPSTHIDNEYSRAGTYDPKLVITTSRDPSSKLLQFAKEMRLVFPNSHRINRGNYVVKELVDACRANDVTDLVILHEHRGVPDAMIVSHFPHGPTVYFTLHNVTLRHDVDSYKTSTVSEQYPHLIFEQFTSKLGVRIQDVLKYLFPVPKEDSKRVMTFANEDDFISFRHHVFVKVHGGVELAEVGPRFEMKPYEIRTGTVDQTEAEREWVLAHYSRTAKKRRLLSSVTDG
;
A
#
# COMPACT_ATOMS: atom_id res chain seq x y z
N GLU A 1 19.43 -17.27 5.55
CA GLU A 1 19.85 -16.13 6.40
C GLU A 1 18.99 -15.95 7.65
N ARG A 2 17.66 -15.76 7.55
CA ARG A 2 16.78 -15.64 8.74
C ARG A 2 16.90 -16.80 9.74
N HIS A 3 16.83 -18.04 9.28
CA HIS A 3 17.04 -19.20 10.17
C HIS A 3 18.43 -19.23 10.80
N THR A 4 19.45 -18.77 10.08
CA THR A 4 20.82 -18.66 10.62
C THR A 4 20.89 -17.58 11.69
N TYR A 5 20.22 -16.44 11.49
CA TYR A 5 20.13 -15.37 12.47
C TYR A 5 19.34 -15.79 13.73
N GLU A 6 18.19 -16.46 13.57
CA GLU A 6 17.41 -16.99 14.70
C GLU A 6 18.23 -17.98 15.53
N ARG A 7 18.99 -18.85 14.86
CA ARG A 7 19.92 -19.78 15.52
C ARG A 7 21.06 -19.05 16.25
N LYS A 8 21.63 -17.99 15.66
CA LYS A 8 22.64 -17.13 16.30
C LYS A 8 22.08 -16.38 17.51
N ARG A 9 20.85 -15.87 17.42
CA ARG A 9 20.15 -15.20 18.53
C ARG A 9 19.86 -16.18 19.67
N GLN A 10 19.37 -17.38 19.38
CA GLN A 10 19.18 -18.43 20.39
C GLN A 10 20.49 -18.84 21.06
N LEU A 11 21.60 -18.88 20.31
CA LEU A 11 22.94 -19.12 20.86
C LEU A 11 23.38 -17.98 21.81
N LYS A 12 23.15 -16.71 21.43
CA LYS A 12 23.43 -15.53 22.26
C LYS A 12 22.59 -15.51 23.54
N ASP A 13 21.29 -15.81 23.44
CA ASP A 13 20.39 -15.87 24.59
C ASP A 13 20.74 -17.04 25.54
N ALA A 14 21.17 -18.17 25.00
CA ALA A 14 21.65 -19.31 25.79
C ALA A 14 22.98 -19.00 26.51
N LEU A 15 23.90 -18.29 25.85
CA LEU A 15 25.16 -17.81 26.44
C LEU A 15 24.89 -16.80 27.57
N ALA A 16 23.96 -15.87 27.38
CA ALA A 16 23.61 -14.86 28.37
C ALA A 16 22.82 -15.43 29.57
N SER A 17 21.93 -16.41 29.33
CA SER A 17 21.09 -17.01 30.38
C SER A 17 21.71 -18.22 31.08
N GLY A 18 22.86 -18.72 30.59
CA GLY A 18 23.54 -19.91 31.13
C GLY A 18 22.75 -21.22 30.99
N LYS A 19 21.68 -21.24 30.19
CA LYS A 19 20.84 -22.43 29.98
C LYS A 19 21.50 -23.40 29.01
N GLN A 20 21.17 -24.70 29.14
CA GLN A 20 21.68 -25.72 28.22
C GLN A 20 21.19 -25.49 26.78
N LEU A 21 22.12 -25.56 25.83
CA LEU A 21 21.84 -25.43 24.40
C LEU A 21 20.99 -26.60 23.87
N PRO A 22 19.98 -26.33 23.01
CA PRO A 22 19.23 -27.34 22.27
C PRO A 22 20.15 -28.27 21.46
N THR A 23 19.80 -29.55 21.37
CA THR A 23 20.60 -30.59 20.71
C THR A 23 20.94 -30.27 19.25
N GLU A 24 20.05 -29.58 18.55
CA GLU A 24 20.21 -29.16 17.15
C GLU A 24 21.33 -28.12 16.98
N LEU A 25 21.47 -27.19 17.93
CA LEU A 25 22.48 -26.14 17.89
C LEU A 25 23.86 -26.64 18.32
N ARG A 26 23.93 -27.73 19.11
CA ARG A 26 25.19 -28.29 19.66
C ARG A 26 26.20 -28.71 18.59
N LYS A 27 25.74 -29.14 17.41
CA LYS A 27 26.63 -29.54 16.30
C LYS A 27 27.23 -28.33 15.57
N ASP A 28 26.48 -27.23 15.51
CA ASP A 28 26.84 -26.05 14.72
C ASP A 28 27.54 -24.95 15.56
N VAL A 29 27.68 -25.14 16.88
CA VAL A 29 28.25 -24.14 17.82
C VAL A 29 29.61 -23.62 17.40
N LYS A 30 30.51 -24.49 16.91
CA LYS A 30 31.87 -24.08 16.52
C LYS A 30 31.90 -23.18 15.29
N ALA A 31 31.00 -23.39 14.34
CA ALA A 31 30.87 -22.57 13.14
C ALA A 31 30.15 -21.26 13.48
N LEU A 32 28.98 -21.37 14.11
CA LEU A 32 28.16 -20.22 14.50
C LEU A 32 28.86 -19.30 15.50
N GLY A 33 29.67 -19.84 16.42
CA GLY A 33 30.43 -19.07 17.40
C GLY A 33 31.60 -18.29 16.79
N LYS A 34 32.22 -18.79 15.72
CA LYS A 34 33.23 -18.01 14.96
C LYS A 34 32.55 -16.82 14.26
N ASP A 35 31.41 -17.07 13.63
CA ASP A 35 30.67 -16.01 12.93
C ASP A 35 30.03 -15.00 13.90
N LEU A 36 29.63 -15.44 15.10
CA LEU A 36 29.05 -14.58 16.13
C LEU A 36 30.02 -13.47 16.55
N ALA A 37 31.32 -13.76 16.63
CA ALA A 37 32.35 -12.78 16.98
C ALA A 37 32.49 -11.65 15.95
N PHE A 38 32.11 -11.91 14.69
CA PHE A 38 32.09 -10.90 13.62
C PHE A 38 30.74 -10.19 13.52
N ASP A 39 29.64 -10.83 13.96
CA ASP A 39 28.27 -10.29 13.90
C ASP A 39 27.81 -9.61 15.20
N GLU A 40 28.64 -9.50 16.24
CA GLU A 40 28.27 -8.86 17.52
C GLU A 40 27.84 -7.39 17.37
N ALA A 41 28.32 -6.71 16.33
CA ALA A 41 27.96 -5.34 15.96
C ALA A 41 26.77 -5.23 14.99
N GLN A 42 26.27 -6.35 14.43
CA GLN A 42 25.06 -6.34 13.62
C GLN A 42 23.84 -6.18 14.54
N GLN A 43 23.15 -5.04 14.39
CA GLN A 43 21.79 -4.89 14.90
C GLN A 43 20.91 -6.01 14.34
N GLU A 44 19.79 -6.31 15.02
CA GLU A 44 18.79 -7.24 14.48
C GLU A 44 18.61 -6.96 12.98
N PRO A 45 18.70 -7.96 12.08
CA PRO A 45 18.52 -7.74 10.67
C PRO A 45 17.17 -7.06 10.57
N SER A 46 17.19 -5.79 10.21
CA SER A 46 16.00 -5.00 10.05
C SER A 46 15.07 -5.83 9.18
N THR A 47 13.79 -5.89 9.54
CA THR A 47 12.78 -6.59 8.75
C THR A 47 12.68 -6.08 7.30
N HIS A 48 13.41 -5.01 6.95
CA HIS A 48 14.00 -4.74 5.64
C HIS A 48 14.84 -5.93 5.10
N ILE A 49 14.21 -7.09 4.92
CA ILE A 49 14.38 -7.83 3.67
C ILE A 49 14.18 -6.81 2.57
N ASP A 50 15.06 -6.75 1.56
CA ASP A 50 14.95 -5.95 0.34
C ASP A 50 13.51 -5.49 0.06
N ASN A 51 13.11 -4.37 0.67
CA ASN A 51 11.77 -3.85 0.55
C ASN A 51 11.86 -2.96 -0.68
N GLU A 52 10.99 -3.20 -1.65
CA GLU A 52 10.91 -2.42 -2.89
C GLU A 52 10.74 -0.93 -2.56
N TYR A 53 10.16 -0.64 -1.39
CA TYR A 53 9.97 0.69 -0.81
C TYR A 53 11.07 1.17 0.15
N SER A 54 12.23 0.50 0.22
CA SER A 54 13.34 0.85 1.13
C SER A 54 13.89 2.26 0.93
N ARG A 55 13.76 2.81 -0.28
CA ARG A 55 14.18 4.18 -0.62
C ARG A 55 13.06 5.22 -0.42
N ALA A 56 11.89 4.79 0.03
CA ALA A 56 10.75 5.67 0.21
C ALA A 56 11.04 6.74 1.28
N GLY A 57 10.65 7.99 0.99
CA GLY A 57 10.93 9.16 1.83
C GLY A 57 12.24 9.90 1.49
N THR A 58 13.09 9.34 0.63
CA THR A 58 14.25 10.09 0.08
C THR A 58 13.85 10.97 -1.10
N TYR A 59 12.89 10.50 -1.90
CA TYR A 59 12.35 11.18 -3.07
C TYR A 59 10.82 11.23 -2.96
N ASP A 60 10.23 12.29 -3.49
CA ASP A 60 8.78 12.38 -3.60
C ASP A 60 8.27 11.43 -4.69
N PRO A 61 7.21 10.66 -4.41
CA PRO A 61 6.66 9.73 -5.40
C PRO A 61 6.09 10.50 -6.60
N LYS A 62 6.31 9.96 -7.79
CA LYS A 62 5.76 10.47 -9.05
C LYS A 62 4.78 9.45 -9.57
N LEU A 63 3.51 9.83 -9.60
CA LEU A 63 2.44 8.91 -9.95
C LEU A 63 1.88 9.21 -11.34
N VAL A 64 1.62 8.17 -12.11
CA VAL A 64 0.84 8.26 -13.34
C VAL A 64 -0.51 7.60 -13.13
N ILE A 65 -1.59 8.32 -13.45
CA ILE A 65 -2.95 7.80 -13.40
C ILE A 65 -3.45 7.64 -14.83
N THR A 66 -3.89 6.44 -15.17
CA THR A 66 -4.51 6.13 -16.46
C THR A 66 -5.85 5.42 -16.24
N THR A 67 -6.68 5.42 -17.27
CA THR A 67 -7.93 4.67 -17.32
C THR A 67 -7.80 3.40 -18.15
N SER A 68 -8.90 2.67 -18.28
CA SER A 68 -9.15 1.69 -19.34
C SER A 68 -9.05 2.31 -20.76
N ARG A 69 -9.03 1.46 -21.78
CA ARG A 69 -8.83 1.82 -23.21
C ARG A 69 -9.85 2.85 -23.70
N ASP A 70 -11.13 2.58 -23.46
CA ASP A 70 -12.25 3.45 -23.86
C ASP A 70 -13.05 3.87 -22.62
N PRO A 71 -12.62 4.94 -21.91
CA PRO A 71 -13.27 5.38 -20.69
C PRO A 71 -14.53 6.19 -20.96
N SER A 72 -15.53 6.01 -20.13
CA SER A 72 -16.73 6.85 -20.05
C SER A 72 -16.40 8.23 -19.48
N SER A 73 -17.31 9.17 -19.68
CA SER A 73 -17.20 10.51 -19.09
C SER A 73 -17.10 10.48 -17.55
N LYS A 74 -17.79 9.54 -16.90
CA LYS A 74 -17.76 9.37 -15.44
C LYS A 74 -16.40 8.85 -14.96
N LEU A 75 -15.81 7.85 -15.64
CA LEU A 75 -14.47 7.39 -15.29
C LEU A 75 -13.41 8.47 -15.56
N LEU A 76 -13.58 9.28 -16.61
CA LEU A 76 -12.71 10.43 -16.85
C LEU A 76 -12.82 11.49 -15.75
N GLN A 77 -14.00 11.68 -15.16
CA GLN A 77 -14.19 12.55 -13.99
C GLN A 77 -13.53 11.93 -12.75
N PHE A 78 -13.76 10.64 -12.49
CA PHE A 78 -13.14 9.93 -11.39
C PHE A 78 -11.60 9.96 -11.47
N ALA A 79 -11.03 9.78 -12.66
CA ALA A 79 -9.58 9.90 -12.87
C ALA A 79 -9.04 11.31 -12.57
N LYS A 80 -9.83 12.37 -12.80
CA LYS A 80 -9.46 13.73 -12.37
C LYS A 80 -9.53 13.88 -10.85
N GLU A 81 -10.52 13.28 -10.22
CA GLU A 81 -10.65 13.28 -8.75
C GLU A 81 -9.49 12.53 -8.10
N MET A 82 -9.12 11.36 -8.62
CA MET A 82 -7.96 10.61 -8.13
C MET A 82 -6.64 11.37 -8.34
N ARG A 83 -6.52 12.18 -9.40
CA ARG A 83 -5.39 13.11 -9.56
C ARG A 83 -5.33 14.15 -8.45
N LEU A 84 -6.48 14.64 -7.99
CA LEU A 84 -6.52 15.58 -6.86
C LEU A 84 -6.25 14.87 -5.53
N VAL A 85 -6.58 13.58 -5.41
CA VAL A 85 -6.27 12.75 -4.23
C VAL A 85 -4.75 12.61 -4.08
N PHE A 86 -4.05 12.11 -5.09
CA PHE A 86 -2.61 11.89 -5.02
C PHE A 86 -1.82 13.15 -5.40
N PRO A 87 -1.05 13.75 -4.46
CA PRO A 87 -0.13 14.84 -4.82
C PRO A 87 0.91 14.34 -5.84
N ASN A 88 1.48 15.25 -6.63
CA ASN A 88 2.51 14.92 -7.65
C ASN A 88 2.06 13.86 -8.69
N SER A 89 0.75 13.72 -8.91
CA SER A 89 0.21 12.77 -9.88
C SER A 89 -0.10 13.42 -11.23
N HIS A 90 0.18 12.69 -12.31
CA HIS A 90 -0.10 13.08 -13.68
C HIS A 90 -1.12 12.14 -14.30
N ARG A 91 -2.22 12.69 -14.80
CA ARG A 91 -3.19 11.92 -15.56
C ARG A 91 -2.74 11.81 -17.02
N ILE A 92 -2.68 10.60 -17.55
CA ILE A 92 -2.43 10.32 -18.97
C ILE A 92 -3.69 9.71 -19.59
N ASN A 93 -4.04 10.15 -20.79
CA ASN A 93 -5.14 9.56 -21.55
C ASN A 93 -4.66 8.25 -22.20
N ARG A 94 -5.39 7.17 -21.96
CA ARG A 94 -5.00 5.84 -22.41
C ARG A 94 -4.98 5.69 -23.94
N GLY A 95 -6.06 6.10 -24.60
CA GLY A 95 -6.19 5.99 -26.05
C GLY A 95 -5.81 4.61 -26.58
N ASN A 96 -4.91 4.57 -27.57
CA ASN A 96 -4.42 3.33 -28.16
C ASN A 96 -3.15 2.76 -27.54
N TYR A 97 -2.64 3.32 -26.43
CA TYR A 97 -1.40 2.85 -25.82
C TYR A 97 -1.55 1.43 -25.25
N VAL A 98 -0.61 0.56 -25.62
CA VAL A 98 -0.49 -0.78 -25.06
C VAL A 98 0.07 -0.69 -23.63
N VAL A 99 -0.30 -1.63 -22.74
CA VAL A 99 0.12 -1.58 -21.32
C VAL A 99 1.64 -1.57 -21.21
N LYS A 100 2.31 -2.36 -22.04
CA LYS A 100 3.76 -2.43 -22.11
C LYS A 100 4.41 -1.10 -22.47
N GLU A 101 3.89 -0.40 -23.49
CA GLU A 101 4.41 0.91 -23.89
C GLU A 101 4.26 1.95 -22.78
N LEU A 102 3.13 1.93 -22.07
CA LEU A 102 2.90 2.83 -20.94
C LEU A 102 3.89 2.54 -19.80
N VAL A 103 4.11 1.26 -19.51
CA VAL A 103 5.06 0.80 -18.49
C VAL A 103 6.49 1.23 -18.87
N ASP A 104 6.90 1.04 -20.12
CA ASP A 104 8.23 1.42 -20.60
C ASP A 104 8.42 2.96 -20.57
N ALA A 105 7.38 3.72 -20.91
CA ALA A 105 7.37 5.17 -20.78
C ALA A 105 7.45 5.63 -19.31
N CYS A 106 6.75 4.95 -18.39
CA CYS A 106 6.83 5.22 -16.95
C CYS A 106 8.25 4.96 -16.42
N ARG A 107 8.88 3.85 -16.81
CA ARG A 107 10.27 3.53 -16.46
C ARG A 107 11.26 4.56 -17.00
N ALA A 108 11.07 5.02 -18.24
CA ALA A 108 11.94 6.04 -18.85
C ALA A 108 11.84 7.44 -18.22
N ASN A 109 10.74 7.73 -17.52
CA ASN A 109 10.49 9.02 -16.84
C ASN A 109 10.68 8.95 -15.31
N ASP A 110 11.26 7.85 -14.80
CA ASP A 110 11.44 7.61 -13.37
C ASP A 110 10.15 7.79 -12.56
N VAL A 111 9.03 7.29 -13.09
CA VAL A 111 7.73 7.24 -12.41
C VAL A 111 7.81 6.15 -11.34
N THR A 112 7.34 6.45 -10.12
CA THR A 112 7.37 5.49 -9.00
C THR A 112 6.19 4.54 -9.06
N ASP A 113 5.01 5.02 -9.43
CA ASP A 113 3.79 4.21 -9.38
C ASP A 113 2.85 4.51 -10.56
N LEU A 114 2.22 3.47 -11.07
CA LEU A 114 1.15 3.55 -12.06
C LEU A 114 -0.16 3.07 -11.46
N VAL A 115 -1.16 3.94 -11.51
CA VAL A 115 -2.53 3.65 -11.10
C VAL A 115 -3.40 3.50 -12.34
N ILE A 116 -4.02 2.34 -12.52
CA ILE A 116 -4.95 2.05 -13.61
C ILE A 116 -6.36 1.92 -13.03
N LEU A 117 -7.27 2.73 -13.54
CA LEU A 117 -8.68 2.73 -13.14
C LEU A 117 -9.53 2.02 -14.19
N HIS A 118 -10.37 1.10 -13.74
CA HIS A 118 -11.37 0.41 -14.55
C HIS A 118 -12.78 0.84 -14.15
N GLU A 119 -13.73 0.59 -15.04
CA GLU A 119 -15.14 0.80 -14.77
C GLU A 119 -16.00 -0.30 -15.39
N HIS A 120 -17.20 -0.41 -14.85
CA HIS A 120 -18.30 -1.14 -15.44
C HIS A 120 -19.49 -0.20 -15.68
N ARG A 121 -19.86 0.02 -16.94
CA ARG A 121 -21.04 0.82 -17.34
C ARG A 121 -21.10 2.23 -16.70
N GLY A 122 -19.96 2.92 -16.62
CA GLY A 122 -19.90 4.27 -16.05
C GLY A 122 -19.67 4.34 -14.54
N VAL A 123 -19.56 3.19 -13.86
CA VAL A 123 -19.26 3.12 -12.43
C VAL A 123 -17.86 2.53 -12.24
N PRO A 124 -16.91 3.24 -11.60
CA PRO A 124 -15.58 2.71 -11.32
C PRO A 124 -15.67 1.44 -10.46
N ASP A 125 -15.00 0.37 -10.88
CA ASP A 125 -15.15 -0.96 -10.27
C ASP A 125 -13.82 -1.60 -9.88
N ALA A 126 -12.69 -1.15 -10.44
CA ALA A 126 -11.37 -1.66 -10.08
C ALA A 126 -10.30 -0.57 -10.12
N MET A 127 -9.32 -0.72 -9.24
CA MET A 127 -8.10 0.09 -9.20
C MET A 127 -6.91 -0.85 -9.10
N ILE A 128 -5.92 -0.64 -9.96
CA ILE A 128 -4.69 -1.41 -9.99
C ILE A 128 -3.56 -0.45 -9.68
N VAL A 129 -2.74 -0.78 -8.69
CA VAL A 129 -1.56 0.00 -8.30
C VAL A 129 -0.34 -0.85 -8.57
N SER A 130 0.53 -0.40 -9.47
CA SER A 130 1.78 -1.07 -9.83
C SER A 130 2.96 -0.17 -9.46
N HIS A 131 3.85 -0.68 -8.62
CA HIS A 131 5.06 0.03 -8.23
C HIS A 131 6.23 -0.29 -9.18
N PHE A 132 7.02 0.72 -9.51
CA PHE A 132 8.18 0.63 -10.42
C PHE A 132 9.49 0.84 -9.67
N PRO A 133 10.62 0.33 -10.19
CA PRO A 133 10.81 -0.34 -11.49
C PRO A 133 10.43 -1.83 -11.53
N HIS A 134 10.52 -2.51 -10.39
CA HIS A 134 10.23 -3.95 -10.22
C HIS A 134 9.40 -4.21 -8.95
N GLY A 135 8.48 -3.30 -8.63
CA GLY A 135 7.68 -3.37 -7.43
C GLY A 135 6.45 -4.27 -7.59
N PRO A 136 5.71 -4.47 -6.48
CA PRO A 136 4.50 -5.26 -6.52
C PRO A 136 3.36 -4.55 -7.27
N THR A 137 2.44 -5.35 -7.80
CA THR A 137 1.15 -4.89 -8.32
C THR A 137 0.04 -5.38 -7.40
N VAL A 138 -0.75 -4.46 -6.87
CA VAL A 138 -1.92 -4.76 -6.04
C VAL A 138 -3.18 -4.41 -6.82
N TYR A 139 -4.10 -5.37 -6.82
CA TYR A 139 -5.38 -5.23 -7.48
C TYR A 139 -6.50 -5.07 -6.44
N PHE A 140 -7.29 -4.02 -6.62
CA PHE A 140 -8.41 -3.68 -5.76
C PHE A 140 -9.71 -3.67 -6.56
N THR A 141 -10.76 -4.26 -6.01
CA THR A 141 -12.14 -4.03 -6.44
C THR A 141 -12.69 -2.83 -5.68
N LEU A 142 -13.30 -1.88 -6.39
CA LEU A 142 -13.96 -0.72 -5.82
C LEU A 142 -15.45 -1.01 -5.62
N HIS A 143 -15.96 -0.56 -4.49
CA HIS A 143 -17.37 -0.63 -4.10
C HIS A 143 -17.82 0.72 -3.57
N ASN A 144 -19.13 0.98 -3.64
CA ASN A 144 -19.74 2.18 -3.05
C ASN A 144 -19.05 3.49 -3.46
N VAL A 145 -18.68 3.61 -4.74
CA VAL A 145 -17.96 4.77 -5.26
C VAL A 145 -18.94 5.95 -5.40
N THR A 146 -18.74 6.98 -4.59
CA THR A 146 -19.38 8.29 -4.75
C THR A 146 -18.35 9.26 -5.30
N LEU A 147 -18.63 9.76 -6.50
CA LEU A 147 -17.79 10.77 -7.14
C LEU A 147 -17.89 12.09 -6.39
N ARG A 148 -16.80 12.84 -6.34
CA ARG A 148 -16.77 14.18 -5.76
C ARG A 148 -17.79 15.11 -6.40
N HIS A 149 -18.00 15.02 -7.72
CA HIS A 149 -18.98 15.86 -8.44
C HIS A 149 -20.42 15.67 -7.93
N ASP A 150 -20.71 14.51 -7.34
CA ASP A 150 -22.02 14.18 -6.79
C ASP A 150 -22.13 14.56 -5.29
N VAL A 151 -21.05 15.00 -4.66
CA VAL A 151 -21.03 15.45 -3.26
C VAL A 151 -21.42 16.93 -3.17
N ASP A 152 -22.32 17.28 -2.25
CA ASP A 152 -22.83 18.65 -2.08
C ASP A 152 -21.72 19.69 -1.87
N SER A 153 -20.63 19.31 -1.21
CA SER A 153 -19.44 20.13 -0.96
C SER A 153 -18.70 20.56 -2.24
N TYR A 154 -18.95 19.92 -3.40
CA TYR A 154 -18.29 20.24 -4.68
C TYR A 154 -18.46 21.71 -5.06
N LYS A 155 -19.65 22.27 -4.83
CA LYS A 155 -20.00 23.65 -5.24
C LYS A 155 -19.34 24.72 -4.38
N THR A 156 -18.91 24.35 -3.17
CA THR A 156 -18.49 25.30 -2.14
C THR A 156 -16.99 25.23 -1.84
N SER A 157 -16.31 24.14 -2.23
CA SER A 157 -14.94 23.87 -1.83
C SER A 157 -14.04 23.57 -3.03
N THR A 158 -12.85 24.17 -3.06
CA THR A 158 -11.73 23.74 -3.92
C THR A 158 -10.85 22.77 -3.16
N VAL A 159 -10.34 21.73 -3.82
CA VAL A 159 -9.46 20.75 -3.16
C VAL A 159 -8.08 21.36 -2.95
N SER A 160 -7.59 21.37 -1.71
CA SER A 160 -6.20 21.71 -1.41
C SER A 160 -5.28 20.61 -1.94
N GLU A 161 -4.25 20.99 -2.71
CA GLU A 161 -3.20 20.08 -3.19
C GLU A 161 -2.05 19.92 -2.17
N GLN A 162 -2.23 20.38 -0.93
CA GLN A 162 -1.28 20.13 0.15
C GLN A 162 -1.09 18.63 0.39
N TYR A 163 0.08 18.26 0.87
CA TYR A 163 0.43 16.89 1.20
C TYR A 163 -0.41 16.40 2.39
N PRO A 164 -1.22 15.34 2.22
CA PRO A 164 -2.18 14.92 3.23
C PRO A 164 -1.50 14.15 4.37
N HIS A 165 -2.03 14.29 5.58
CA HIS A 165 -1.82 13.30 6.64
C HIS A 165 -2.58 12.02 6.31
N LEU A 166 -1.97 10.87 6.55
CA LEU A 166 -2.57 9.57 6.33
C LEU A 166 -2.93 8.91 7.66
N ILE A 167 -4.13 8.34 7.72
CA ILE A 167 -4.59 7.53 8.84
C ILE A 167 -4.88 6.14 8.30
N PHE A 168 -4.26 5.12 8.89
CA PHE A 168 -4.52 3.72 8.60
C PHE A 168 -5.07 3.05 9.86
N GLU A 169 -6.30 2.55 9.80
CA GLU A 169 -6.95 1.89 10.93
C GLU A 169 -7.11 0.40 10.66
N GLN A 170 -6.80 -0.43 11.66
CA GLN A 170 -7.03 -1.89 11.64
C GLN A 170 -6.24 -2.69 10.58
N PHE A 171 -5.03 -2.24 10.22
CA PHE A 171 -4.06 -3.00 9.41
C PHE A 171 -3.03 -3.70 10.32
N THR A 172 -3.45 -4.75 11.02
CA THR A 172 -2.61 -5.40 12.04
C THR A 172 -1.91 -6.66 11.55
N SER A 173 -2.44 -7.33 10.52
CA SER A 173 -1.83 -8.54 9.98
C SER A 173 -0.60 -8.21 9.10
N LYS A 174 0.25 -9.21 8.82
CA LYS A 174 1.39 -9.05 7.90
C LYS A 174 0.96 -8.60 6.50
N LEU A 175 -0.14 -9.16 6.00
CA LEU A 175 -0.73 -8.78 4.72
C LEU A 175 -1.30 -7.36 4.77
N GLY A 176 -1.95 -7.00 5.88
CA GLY A 176 -2.45 -5.66 6.14
C GLY A 176 -1.33 -4.63 6.10
N VAL A 177 -0.21 -4.88 6.79
CA VAL A 177 0.97 -4.01 6.75
C VAL A 177 1.55 -3.91 5.33
N ARG A 178 1.61 -5.00 4.57
CA ARG A 178 2.07 -4.98 3.17
C ARG A 178 1.19 -4.10 2.28
N ILE A 179 -0.13 -4.18 2.40
CA ILE A 179 -1.07 -3.33 1.64
C ILE A 179 -1.02 -1.88 2.12
N GLN A 180 -0.89 -1.67 3.44
CA GLN A 180 -0.68 -0.36 4.01
C GLN A 180 0.58 0.30 3.45
N ASP A 181 1.69 -0.43 3.34
CA ASP A 181 2.93 0.08 2.75
C ASP A 181 2.72 0.51 1.30
N VAL A 182 2.10 -0.34 0.47
CA VAL A 182 1.79 0.00 -0.94
C VAL A 182 0.98 1.28 -1.03
N LEU A 183 -0.07 1.44 -0.20
CA LEU A 183 -0.92 2.63 -0.21
C LEU A 183 -0.24 3.87 0.38
N LYS A 184 0.59 3.70 1.41
CA LYS A 184 1.29 4.79 2.10
C LYS A 184 2.32 5.45 1.20
N TYR A 185 3.08 4.66 0.44
CA TYR A 185 4.17 5.16 -0.39
C TYR A 185 3.71 5.83 -1.69
N LEU A 186 2.41 5.84 -1.97
CA LEU A 186 1.79 6.68 -3.01
C LEU A 186 1.74 8.17 -2.64
N PHE A 187 2.05 8.52 -1.39
CA PHE A 187 1.96 9.89 -0.90
C PHE A 187 3.32 10.43 -0.45
N PRO A 188 3.61 11.71 -0.72
CA PRO A 188 4.78 12.38 -0.17
C PRO A 188 4.63 12.61 1.34
N VAL A 189 5.75 12.88 2.01
CA VAL A 189 5.77 13.16 3.45
C VAL A 189 5.07 14.49 3.74
N PRO A 190 4.01 14.52 4.56
CA PRO A 190 3.29 15.76 4.85
C PRO A 190 4.07 16.65 5.82
N LYS A 191 3.82 17.95 5.72
CA LYS A 191 4.25 18.93 6.74
C LYS A 191 3.32 18.87 7.95
N GLU A 192 3.82 19.24 9.13
CA GLU A 192 3.06 19.22 10.38
C GLU A 192 1.85 20.18 10.40
N ASP A 193 1.88 21.22 9.56
CA ASP A 193 0.82 22.23 9.43
C ASP A 193 -0.26 21.87 8.40
N SER A 194 -0.17 20.69 7.78
CA SER A 194 -1.14 20.26 6.78
C SER A 194 -2.51 20.04 7.40
N LYS A 195 -3.53 20.67 6.81
CA LYS A 195 -4.93 20.58 7.26
C LYS A 195 -5.70 19.47 6.55
N ARG A 196 -5.04 18.73 5.67
CA ARG A 196 -5.64 17.72 4.81
C ARG A 196 -5.39 16.34 5.40
N VAL A 197 -6.42 15.52 5.50
CA VAL A 197 -6.32 14.16 6.04
C VAL A 197 -7.04 13.14 5.16
N MET A 198 -6.40 12.01 4.95
CA MET A 198 -6.96 10.86 4.25
C MET A 198 -6.97 9.66 5.16
N THR A 199 -8.14 9.05 5.28
CA THR A 199 -8.36 7.91 6.16
C THR A 199 -8.57 6.67 5.31
N PHE A 200 -7.80 5.64 5.61
CA PHE A 200 -7.95 4.27 5.15
C PHE A 200 -8.35 3.44 6.36
N ALA A 201 -9.65 3.23 6.54
CA ALA A 201 -10.18 2.43 7.65
C ALA A 201 -10.55 1.04 7.14
N ASN A 202 -9.92 0.01 7.69
CA ASN A 202 -10.25 -1.37 7.34
C ASN A 202 -11.38 -1.90 8.24
N GLU A 203 -12.47 -2.37 7.63
CA GLU A 203 -13.58 -3.05 8.31
C GLU A 203 -13.95 -4.30 7.49
N ASP A 204 -13.85 -5.49 8.10
CA ASP A 204 -14.14 -6.78 7.43
C ASP A 204 -13.45 -6.98 6.06
N ASP A 205 -12.17 -6.60 5.96
CA ASP A 205 -11.34 -6.61 4.74
C ASP A 205 -11.80 -5.66 3.62
N PHE A 206 -12.73 -4.75 3.92
CA PHE A 206 -13.06 -3.60 3.08
C PHE A 206 -12.33 -2.37 3.63
N ILE A 207 -11.49 -1.78 2.78
CA ILE A 207 -10.74 -0.57 3.10
C ILE A 207 -11.62 0.62 2.67
N SER A 208 -12.26 1.25 3.65
CA SER A 208 -12.99 2.49 3.46
C SER A 208 -12.03 3.65 3.30
N PHE A 209 -12.06 4.30 2.13
CA PHE A 209 -11.33 5.54 1.88
C PHE A 209 -12.23 6.75 2.10
N ARG A 210 -11.72 7.73 2.86
CA ARG A 210 -12.36 9.04 3.02
C ARG A 210 -11.32 10.14 2.98
N HIS A 211 -11.70 11.28 2.42
CA HIS A 211 -10.82 12.44 2.26
C HIS A 211 -11.45 13.69 2.87
N HIS A 212 -10.85 14.14 3.97
CA HIS A 212 -11.33 15.27 4.76
C HIS A 212 -10.29 16.39 4.81
N VAL A 213 -10.77 17.60 5.04
CA VAL A 213 -9.99 18.73 5.51
C VAL A 213 -10.47 19.07 6.90
N PHE A 214 -9.55 19.34 7.81
CA PHE A 214 -9.87 19.63 9.20
C PHE A 214 -9.51 21.05 9.58
N VAL A 215 -10.31 21.64 10.47
CA VAL A 215 -10.01 22.92 11.12
C VAL A 215 -10.05 22.68 12.62
N LYS A 216 -8.95 23.06 13.30
CA LYS A 216 -8.88 23.05 14.76
C LYS A 216 -9.62 24.28 15.28
N VAL A 217 -10.67 24.06 16.06
CA VAL A 217 -11.44 25.10 16.75
C VAL A 217 -11.17 24.97 18.25
N HIS A 218 -11.37 26.03 19.04
CA HIS A 218 -11.21 25.94 20.49
C HIS A 218 -12.15 24.88 21.08
N GLY A 219 -11.59 23.73 21.49
CA GLY A 219 -12.31 22.61 22.10
C GLY A 219 -12.60 21.42 21.20
N GLY A 220 -12.20 21.42 19.91
CA GLY A 220 -12.43 20.29 19.02
C GLY A 220 -11.83 20.43 17.63
N VAL A 221 -12.12 19.44 16.78
CA VAL A 221 -11.72 19.43 15.37
C VAL A 221 -12.98 19.27 14.53
N GLU A 222 -13.20 20.23 13.63
CA GLU A 222 -14.28 20.15 12.64
C GLU A 222 -13.72 19.57 11.34
N LEU A 223 -14.43 18.58 10.78
CA LEU A 223 -14.08 17.91 9.54
C LEU A 223 -15.04 18.31 8.43
N ALA A 224 -14.50 18.68 7.28
CA ALA A 224 -15.25 18.88 6.05
C ALA A 224 -14.79 17.86 5.03
N GLU A 225 -15.73 17.19 4.37
CA GLU A 225 -15.41 16.21 3.35
C GLU A 225 -15.26 16.86 1.97
N VAL A 226 -14.19 16.48 1.27
CA VAL A 226 -13.72 17.20 0.07
C VAL A 226 -13.46 16.28 -1.13
N GLY A 227 -13.23 14.98 -0.92
CA GLY A 227 -12.90 14.02 -1.97
C GLY A 227 -13.98 12.98 -2.27
N PRO A 228 -13.68 12.02 -3.16
CA PRO A 228 -14.56 10.89 -3.41
C PRO A 228 -14.61 9.95 -2.19
N ARG A 229 -15.72 9.22 -2.09
CA ARG A 229 -15.89 8.10 -1.16
C ARG A 229 -15.82 6.82 -1.93
N PHE A 230 -15.11 5.84 -1.41
CA PHE A 230 -15.20 4.48 -1.92
C PHE A 230 -14.73 3.50 -0.86
N GLU A 231 -15.14 2.27 -1.03
CA GLU A 231 -14.57 1.11 -0.36
C GLU A 231 -13.76 0.35 -1.38
N MET A 232 -12.58 -0.13 -0.98
CA MET A 232 -11.77 -0.97 -1.84
C MET A 232 -11.45 -2.28 -1.16
N LYS A 233 -11.52 -3.36 -1.92
CA LYS A 233 -11.19 -4.69 -1.45
C LYS A 233 -10.02 -5.24 -2.26
N PRO A 234 -8.85 -5.46 -1.65
CA PRO A 234 -7.74 -6.11 -2.33
C PRO A 234 -8.13 -7.55 -2.66
N TYR A 235 -7.82 -8.02 -3.86
CA TYR A 235 -8.09 -9.40 -4.25
C TYR A 235 -6.85 -10.15 -4.77
N GLU A 236 -5.79 -9.45 -5.16
CA GLU A 236 -4.56 -10.06 -5.66
C GLU A 236 -3.36 -9.15 -5.42
N ILE A 237 -2.23 -9.74 -5.03
CA ILE A 237 -0.91 -9.10 -4.97
C ILE A 237 0.06 -9.94 -5.79
N ARG A 238 0.77 -9.28 -6.71
CA ARG A 238 1.85 -9.88 -7.51
C ARG A 238 3.16 -9.19 -7.21
N THR A 239 4.27 -9.92 -7.23
CA THR A 239 5.63 -9.40 -7.01
C THR A 239 6.29 -8.85 -8.27
N GLY A 240 5.50 -8.44 -9.26
CA GLY A 240 5.98 -7.85 -10.50
C GLY A 240 5.05 -6.74 -10.97
N THR A 241 5.52 -6.01 -12.00
CA THR A 241 4.79 -4.89 -12.59
C THR A 241 3.63 -5.37 -13.46
N VAL A 242 2.68 -4.49 -13.77
CA VAL A 242 1.44 -4.84 -14.49
C VAL A 242 1.63 -5.46 -15.89
N ASP A 243 2.78 -5.26 -16.54
CA ASP A 243 3.15 -5.92 -17.80
C ASP A 243 3.58 -7.39 -17.63
N GLN A 244 3.99 -7.79 -16.41
CA GLN A 244 4.49 -9.13 -16.11
C GLN A 244 3.33 -10.05 -15.69
N THR A 245 2.65 -10.64 -16.68
CA THR A 245 1.51 -11.53 -16.42
C THR A 245 1.88 -12.83 -15.69
N GLU A 246 3.13 -13.26 -15.82
CA GLU A 246 3.68 -14.50 -15.24
C GLU A 246 4.37 -14.29 -13.89
N ALA A 247 4.35 -13.06 -13.36
CA ALA A 247 4.92 -12.75 -12.04
C ALA A 247 4.26 -13.60 -10.94
N GLU A 248 5.06 -13.93 -9.92
CA GLU A 248 4.59 -14.72 -8.78
C GLU A 248 3.48 -13.99 -8.04
N ARG A 249 2.45 -14.75 -7.67
CA ARG A 249 1.32 -14.23 -6.89
C ARG A 249 1.66 -14.39 -5.41
N GLU A 250 2.05 -13.29 -4.78
CA GLU A 250 2.31 -13.22 -3.34
C GLU A 250 1.04 -13.61 -2.55
N TRP A 251 -0.12 -13.11 -3.00
CA TRP A 251 -1.40 -13.40 -2.36
C TRP A 251 -2.57 -13.29 -3.32
N VAL A 252 -3.59 -14.13 -3.14
CA VAL A 252 -4.85 -14.12 -3.88
C VAL A 252 -6.02 -14.38 -2.93
N LEU A 253 -7.10 -13.64 -3.10
CA LEU A 253 -8.33 -13.81 -2.35
C LEU A 253 -9.05 -15.11 -2.76
N ALA A 254 -9.10 -16.08 -1.84
CA ALA A 254 -9.70 -17.38 -2.08
C ALA A 254 -11.22 -17.37 -1.86
N HIS A 255 -12.00 -17.02 -2.90
CA HIS A 255 -13.45 -16.89 -2.84
C HIS A 255 -14.21 -18.19 -2.49
N TYR A 256 -13.74 -19.35 -2.97
CA TYR A 256 -14.48 -20.62 -2.89
C TYR A 256 -14.02 -21.53 -1.75
N SER A 257 -13.30 -20.99 -0.75
CA SER A 257 -12.88 -21.78 0.41
C SER A 257 -13.98 -21.81 1.49
N ARG A 258 -14.12 -22.94 2.19
CA ARG A 258 -15.17 -23.15 3.23
C ARG A 258 -15.13 -22.10 4.34
N THR A 259 -13.95 -21.55 4.64
CA THR A 259 -13.72 -20.55 5.68
C THR A 259 -13.56 -19.13 5.15
N ALA A 260 -13.71 -18.90 3.84
CA ALA A 260 -13.50 -17.60 3.18
C ALA A 260 -14.26 -16.46 3.86
N LYS A 261 -15.52 -16.69 4.21
CA LYS A 261 -16.40 -15.67 4.81
C LYS A 261 -16.12 -15.40 6.30
N LYS A 262 -15.35 -16.26 6.97
CA LYS A 262 -15.06 -16.15 8.41
C LYS A 262 -13.67 -15.61 8.71
N ARG A 263 -12.78 -15.59 7.71
CA ARG A 263 -11.39 -15.19 7.88
C ARG A 263 -11.27 -13.70 7.58
N ARG A 264 -10.76 -12.94 8.54
CA ARG A 264 -10.25 -11.58 8.34
C ARG A 264 -8.78 -11.69 7.93
N LEU A 265 -8.43 -11.06 6.81
CA LEU A 265 -7.13 -11.18 6.17
C LEU A 265 -6.25 -9.97 6.42
N LEU A 266 -6.84 -8.79 6.58
CA LEU A 266 -6.13 -7.53 6.79
C LEU A 266 -5.94 -7.22 8.28
N SER A 267 -6.89 -7.61 9.13
CA SER A 267 -6.78 -7.54 10.59
C SER A 267 -6.51 -8.90 11.20
N SER A 268 -5.54 -8.98 12.11
CA SER A 268 -5.39 -10.12 13.00
C SER A 268 -6.54 -10.12 13.99
N VAL A 269 -7.31 -11.21 14.05
CA VAL A 269 -8.21 -11.45 15.19
C VAL A 269 -7.30 -11.65 16.41
N THR A 270 -7.17 -10.64 17.25
CA THR A 270 -6.79 -10.86 18.65
C THR A 270 -7.98 -11.56 19.27
N ASP A 271 -7.92 -12.89 19.34
CA ASP A 271 -8.79 -13.66 20.22
C ASP A 271 -8.59 -13.08 21.63
N GLY A 272 -9.64 -12.44 22.15
CA GLY A 272 -9.74 -12.02 23.56
C GLY A 272 -10.20 -13.17 24.44
#